data_AF-A0A917B6J2-F1
#
_entry.id   AF-A0A917B6J2-F1
#
_cell.length_a   1.000
_cell.length_b   1.000
_cell.length_c   1.000
_cell.angle_alpha   90.00
_cell.angle_beta   90.00
_cell.angle_gamma   90.00
#
_symmetry.space_group_name_H-M   'P 1'
#
loop_
_entity.id
_entity.type
_entity.pdbx_description
1 polymer ?
#
loop_
_entity_poly.entity_id
_entity_poly.type
_entity_poly.pdbx_seq_one_letter_code
_entity_poly.pdbx_strand_id
1 'polypeptide(L)'
;MNKNNMNRRDFLKAGGVSTAALALSTTGLFSFSESKALASPNKSKGIIGGYGPLVKDPGGILDLPRGFQYRIISEEGDSLSDGRPIPEKFDGMAAFPGSNNSTILVRNHELEGNTKYPVIGKNPYRKEHTGGTTTLVVGSDRKIQKEYVSSSGTICNAMGHVVDV
;
A
#
# COMPACT_ATOMS: atom_id res chain seq x y z
N MET A 1 -27.91 -44.93 14.86
CA MET A 1 -27.13 -43.95 14.09
C MET A 1 -26.65 -42.87 15.05
N ASN A 2 -25.37 -42.83 15.41
CA ASN A 2 -24.78 -41.73 16.20
C ASN A 2 -23.68 -41.07 15.35
N LYS A 3 -23.82 -39.76 15.12
CA LYS A 3 -22.87 -38.94 14.36
C LYS A 3 -21.73 -38.51 15.30
N ASN A 4 -20.50 -38.91 14.98
CA ASN A 4 -19.30 -38.38 15.63
C ASN A 4 -18.98 -37.00 15.05
N ASN A 5 -19.30 -35.93 15.77
CA ASN A 5 -18.85 -34.58 15.43
C ASN A 5 -17.47 -34.33 16.05
N MET A 6 -16.43 -34.29 15.22
CA MET A 6 -15.12 -33.81 15.65
C MET A 6 -15.16 -32.29 15.82
N ASN A 7 -14.76 -31.78 16.98
CA ASN A 7 -14.66 -30.33 17.19
C ASN A 7 -13.28 -29.83 16.71
N ARG A 8 -13.16 -28.54 16.41
CA ARG A 8 -11.92 -27.83 16.04
C ARG A 8 -10.76 -28.10 17.00
N ARG A 9 -11.08 -28.38 18.27
CA ARG A 9 -10.11 -28.74 19.32
C ARG A 9 -9.55 -30.15 19.17
N ASP A 10 -10.30 -31.09 18.59
CA ASP A 10 -9.85 -32.46 18.33
C ASP A 10 -8.98 -32.52 17.07
N PHE A 11 -9.25 -31.64 16.09
CA PHE A 11 -8.40 -31.46 14.90
C PHE A 11 -7.00 -30.94 15.25
N LEU A 12 -6.90 -29.94 16.16
CA LEU A 12 -5.61 -29.43 16.64
C LEU A 12 -4.84 -30.45 17.48
N LYS A 13 -5.54 -31.33 18.21
CA LYS A 13 -4.90 -32.45 18.92
C LYS A 13 -4.36 -33.51 17.95
N ALA A 14 -5.06 -33.77 16.85
CA ALA A 14 -4.62 -34.71 15.82
C ALA A 14 -3.46 -34.18 14.96
N GLY A 15 -3.34 -32.85 14.79
CA GLY A 15 -2.26 -32.22 14.02
C GLY A 15 -0.94 -32.01 14.78
N GLY A 16 -0.90 -32.25 16.10
CA GLY A 16 0.28 -31.99 16.94
C GLY A 16 1.26 -33.16 17.12
N VAL A 17 0.99 -34.32 16.52
CA VAL A 17 1.82 -35.53 16.68
C VAL A 17 2.46 -35.91 15.33
N SER A 18 3.45 -35.12 14.93
CA SER A 18 4.45 -35.38 13.87
C SER A 18 5.44 -34.21 14.00
N THR A 19 6.57 -34.28 14.69
CA THR A 19 7.69 -35.21 14.51
C THR A 19 8.54 -35.19 15.79
N ALA A 20 8.24 -36.08 16.73
CA ALA A 20 9.23 -36.55 17.69
C ALA A 20 10.18 -37.51 16.97
N ALA A 21 11.11 -36.95 16.22
CA ALA A 21 12.34 -37.61 15.78
C ALA A 21 13.53 -36.70 16.10
N LEU A 22 13.56 -36.20 17.34
CA LEU A 22 14.71 -35.50 17.94
C LEU A 22 15.40 -36.45 18.91
N ALA A 23 16.08 -37.47 18.37
CA ALA A 23 17.06 -38.24 19.10
C ALA A 23 17.91 -39.01 18.09
N LEU A 24 19.10 -38.47 17.78
CA LEU A 24 20.38 -39.16 17.52
C LEU A 24 21.32 -38.25 16.72
N SER A 25 21.79 -37.15 17.33
CA SER A 25 23.14 -36.59 17.12
C SER A 25 23.35 -35.34 18.00
N THR A 26 23.64 -35.54 19.27
CA THR A 26 23.94 -34.49 20.26
C THR A 26 25.34 -33.88 20.12
N THR A 27 25.84 -33.66 18.89
CA THR A 27 27.19 -33.10 18.67
C THR A 27 27.29 -32.09 17.52
N GLY A 28 26.18 -31.66 16.91
CA GLY A 28 26.21 -30.75 15.75
C GLY A 28 25.66 -29.33 15.98
N LEU A 29 25.14 -29.01 17.16
CA LEU A 29 24.25 -27.86 17.36
C LEU A 29 24.93 -26.52 17.70
N PHE A 30 26.18 -26.29 17.27
CA PHE A 30 26.79 -24.94 17.34
C PHE A 30 27.55 -24.49 16.07
N SER A 31 27.48 -25.24 14.98
CA SER A 31 27.94 -24.75 13.66
C SER A 31 26.78 -24.12 12.87
N PHE A 32 26.17 -23.07 13.44
CA PHE A 32 25.29 -22.15 12.71
C PHE A 32 25.95 -20.77 12.48
N SER A 33 27.28 -20.71 12.55
CA SER A 33 28.06 -19.60 12.01
C SER A 33 28.56 -20.00 10.63
N GLU A 34 28.35 -19.14 9.63
CA GLU A 34 28.61 -19.36 8.20
C GLU A 34 27.57 -20.16 7.41
N SER A 35 26.30 -19.75 7.49
CA SER A 35 25.50 -19.76 6.26
C SER A 35 26.02 -18.65 5.34
N LYS A 36 27.11 -18.92 4.60
CA LYS A 36 27.40 -18.12 3.41
C LYS A 36 26.23 -18.32 2.47
N ALA A 37 25.36 -17.32 2.39
CA ALA A 37 24.39 -17.22 1.32
C ALA A 37 25.18 -17.26 0.01
N LEU A 38 25.23 -18.43 -0.62
CA LEU A 38 25.69 -18.58 -2.00
C LEU A 38 24.61 -17.95 -2.87
N ALA A 39 24.57 -16.62 -2.88
CA ALA A 39 24.03 -15.86 -3.98
C ALA A 39 24.96 -16.15 -5.16
N SER A 40 24.73 -17.29 -5.81
CA SER A 40 25.27 -17.52 -7.15
C SER A 40 24.79 -16.34 -7.99
N PRO A 41 25.69 -15.53 -8.57
CA PRO A 41 25.30 -14.60 -9.61
C PRO A 41 25.06 -15.45 -10.85
N ASN A 42 24.03 -16.28 -10.81
CA ASN A 42 23.35 -16.67 -12.03
C ASN A 42 22.81 -15.35 -12.56
N LYS A 43 23.66 -14.68 -13.36
CA LYS A 43 23.25 -13.82 -14.45
C LYS A 43 22.31 -14.68 -15.27
N SER A 44 21.05 -14.70 -14.87
CA SER A 44 19.98 -14.82 -15.83
C SER A 44 20.28 -13.70 -16.82
N LYS A 45 20.87 -14.08 -17.97
CA LYS A 45 20.65 -13.40 -19.24
C LYS A 45 19.17 -13.55 -19.58
N GLY A 46 18.31 -13.08 -18.67
CA GLY A 46 16.94 -12.75 -18.95
C GLY A 46 17.04 -11.42 -19.65
N ILE A 47 16.53 -11.39 -20.88
CA ILE A 47 16.25 -10.16 -21.60
C ILE A 47 15.08 -9.50 -20.85
N ILE A 48 15.35 -8.95 -19.67
CA ILE A 48 14.55 -7.91 -19.06
C ILE A 48 15.54 -6.77 -18.91
N GLY A 49 15.67 -5.98 -19.96
CA GLY A 49 16.34 -4.70 -19.85
C GLY A 49 15.55 -3.88 -18.84
N GLY A 50 16.02 -3.84 -17.59
CA GLY A 50 15.50 -2.88 -16.61
C GLY A 50 15.65 -1.46 -17.16
N TYR A 51 14.99 -0.49 -16.53
CA TYR A 51 14.99 0.90 -17.00
C TYR A 51 16.35 1.63 -16.95
N GLY A 52 17.43 0.91 -16.60
CA GLY A 52 18.77 1.47 -16.39
C GLY A 52 19.00 1.90 -14.94
N PRO A 53 20.20 2.43 -14.63
CA PRO A 53 20.52 2.94 -13.30
C PRO A 53 19.66 4.18 -12.97
N LEU A 54 19.35 4.35 -11.69
CA LEU A 54 18.70 5.56 -11.19
C LEU A 54 19.67 6.75 -11.28
N VAL A 55 19.13 7.90 -11.66
CA VAL A 55 19.82 9.18 -11.65
C VAL A 55 19.38 9.94 -10.42
N LYS A 56 20.34 10.43 -9.63
CA LYS A 56 20.06 11.18 -8.42
C LYS A 56 19.26 12.45 -8.73
N ASP A 57 18.14 12.62 -8.05
CA ASP A 57 17.33 13.83 -8.13
C ASP A 57 18.00 14.97 -7.37
N PRO A 58 18.29 16.12 -8.02
CA PRO A 58 18.79 17.31 -7.32
C PRO A 58 17.83 17.82 -6.23
N GLY A 59 16.53 17.60 -6.39
CA GLY A 59 15.51 17.94 -5.39
C GLY A 59 15.39 16.91 -4.26
N GLY A 60 15.99 15.73 -4.40
CA GLY A 60 16.03 14.70 -3.37
C GLY A 60 14.70 13.99 -3.09
N ILE A 61 13.72 14.07 -3.98
CA ILE A 61 12.40 13.45 -3.79
C ILE A 61 12.39 12.03 -4.37
N LEU A 62 12.76 11.88 -5.64
CA LEU A 62 12.70 10.58 -6.32
C LEU A 62 13.79 10.42 -7.37
N ASP A 63 14.75 9.55 -7.08
CA ASP A 63 15.78 9.12 -8.04
C ASP A 63 15.12 8.24 -9.11
N LEU A 64 15.20 8.66 -10.37
CA LEU A 64 14.54 7.99 -11.50
C LEU A 64 15.53 7.58 -12.59
N PRO A 65 15.25 6.53 -13.37
CA PRO A 65 16.08 6.19 -14.52
C PRO A 65 16.10 7.32 -15.56
N ARG A 66 17.16 7.36 -16.37
CA ARG A 66 17.32 8.38 -17.41
C ARG A 66 16.11 8.41 -18.35
N GLY A 67 15.55 9.60 -18.56
CA GLY A 67 14.39 9.83 -19.43
C GLY A 67 13.03 9.81 -18.73
N PHE A 68 12.97 9.36 -17.47
CA PHE A 68 11.78 9.47 -16.64
C PHE A 68 11.71 10.85 -15.98
N GLN A 69 10.48 11.27 -15.67
CA GLN A 69 10.18 12.53 -14.99
C GLN A 69 9.02 12.31 -14.03
N TYR A 70 9.01 13.04 -12.92
CA TYR A 70 7.88 13.09 -12.01
C TYR A 70 7.40 14.53 -11.84
N ARG A 71 6.22 14.67 -11.25
CA ARG A 71 5.67 15.95 -10.79
C ARG A 71 4.95 15.70 -9.48
N ILE A 72 5.19 16.54 -8.49
CA ILE A 72 4.37 16.58 -7.28
C ILE A 72 3.04 17.24 -7.65
N ILE A 73 1.95 16.52 -7.39
CA ILE A 73 0.59 16.99 -7.75
C ILE A 73 -0.23 17.40 -6.53
N SER A 74 0.12 16.94 -5.33
CA SER A 74 -0.64 17.18 -4.11
C SER A 74 0.28 16.94 -2.91
N GLU A 75 0.25 17.84 -1.93
CA GLU A 75 1.00 17.75 -0.68
C GLU A 75 0.01 17.85 0.49
N GLU A 76 0.28 17.14 1.59
CA GLU A 76 -0.57 17.23 2.78
C GLU A 76 -0.51 18.62 3.41
N GLY A 77 -1.62 19.08 4.00
CA GLY A 77 -1.71 20.39 4.64
C GLY A 77 -1.86 21.58 3.69
N ASP A 78 -1.61 21.41 2.39
CA ASP A 78 -2.02 22.35 1.34
C ASP A 78 -3.54 22.46 1.25
N SER A 79 -4.06 23.31 0.36
CA SER A 79 -5.52 23.56 0.29
C SER A 79 -6.22 22.67 -0.74
N LEU A 80 -7.28 21.99 -0.29
CA LEU A 80 -8.32 21.43 -1.16
C LEU A 80 -9.04 22.54 -1.93
N SER A 81 -9.83 22.16 -2.93
CA SER A 81 -10.65 23.11 -3.72
C SER A 81 -11.68 23.89 -2.89
N ASP A 82 -12.00 23.45 -1.68
CA ASP A 82 -12.89 24.15 -0.74
C ASP A 82 -12.13 24.85 0.41
N GLY A 83 -10.80 24.93 0.33
CA GLY A 83 -9.94 25.65 1.28
C GLY A 83 -9.62 24.87 2.56
N ARG A 84 -10.16 23.67 2.76
CA ARG A 84 -9.76 22.80 3.86
C ARG A 84 -8.39 22.17 3.58
N PRO A 85 -7.62 21.79 4.61
CA PRO A 85 -6.32 21.17 4.40
C PRO A 85 -6.46 19.82 3.69
N ILE A 86 -5.51 19.52 2.81
CA ILE A 86 -5.35 18.21 2.20
C ILE A 86 -5.02 17.21 3.33
N PRO A 87 -5.79 16.11 3.48
CA PRO A 87 -5.59 15.17 4.58
C PRO A 87 -4.25 14.43 4.46
N GLU A 88 -3.64 14.04 5.56
CA GLU A 88 -2.32 13.37 5.57
C GLU A 88 -2.43 11.87 5.28
N LYS A 89 -1.29 11.15 5.33
CA LYS A 89 -1.18 9.69 5.14
C LYS A 89 -1.84 9.18 3.85
N PHE A 90 -1.42 9.74 2.73
CA PHE A 90 -1.78 9.23 1.40
C PHE A 90 -1.42 7.75 1.25
N ASP A 91 -2.37 6.94 0.79
CA ASP A 91 -2.15 5.51 0.52
C ASP A 91 -2.69 5.15 -0.88
N GLY A 92 -3.11 3.91 -1.08
CA GLY A 92 -3.54 3.33 -2.34
C GLY A 92 -4.53 4.20 -3.09
N MET A 93 -4.37 4.21 -4.42
CA MET A 93 -5.21 5.01 -5.30
C MET A 93 -5.66 4.19 -6.50
N ALA A 94 -6.84 4.53 -7.01
CA ALA A 94 -7.36 4.02 -8.27
C ALA A 94 -7.48 5.16 -9.28
N ALA A 95 -7.15 4.87 -10.54
CA ALA A 95 -7.21 5.83 -11.64
C ALA A 95 -8.36 5.47 -12.59
N PHE A 96 -9.16 6.47 -12.93
CA PHE A 96 -10.31 6.34 -13.83
C PHE A 96 -10.21 7.39 -14.95
N PRO A 97 -10.73 7.10 -16.15
CA PRO A 97 -10.82 8.11 -17.21
C PRO A 97 -11.78 9.24 -16.79
N GLY A 98 -11.35 10.48 -16.94
CA GLY A 98 -12.18 11.67 -16.78
C GLY A 98 -12.53 12.31 -18.12
N SER A 99 -13.35 13.36 -18.08
CA SER A 99 -13.66 14.17 -19.27
C SER A 99 -12.42 14.91 -19.80
N ASN A 100 -12.40 15.27 -21.09
CA ASN A 100 -11.35 16.09 -21.70
C ASN A 100 -9.93 15.52 -21.50
N ASN A 101 -9.78 14.19 -21.61
CA ASN A 101 -8.51 13.48 -21.43
C ASN A 101 -7.86 13.70 -20.04
N SER A 102 -8.70 13.95 -19.02
CA SER A 102 -8.26 13.97 -17.62
C SER A 102 -8.22 12.57 -17.03
N THR A 103 -7.50 12.43 -15.92
CA THR A 103 -7.49 11.24 -15.08
C THR A 103 -8.09 11.59 -13.72
N ILE A 104 -9.05 10.81 -13.27
CA ILE A 104 -9.63 10.93 -11.93
C ILE A 104 -8.88 9.95 -11.03
N LEU A 105 -8.19 10.44 -10.02
CA LEU A 105 -7.56 9.63 -8.99
C LEU A 105 -8.44 9.64 -7.75
N VAL A 106 -8.81 8.45 -7.26
CA VAL A 106 -9.43 8.30 -5.93
C VAL A 106 -8.35 7.79 -5.00
N ARG A 107 -7.97 8.62 -4.03
CA ARG A 107 -6.86 8.39 -3.09
C ARG A 107 -7.39 8.08 -1.70
N ASN A 108 -6.87 7.00 -1.11
CA ASN A 108 -7.11 6.65 0.28
C ASN A 108 -6.25 7.47 1.25
N HIS A 109 -6.76 7.60 2.49
CA HIS A 109 -6.01 8.12 3.62
C HIS A 109 -6.00 7.11 4.78
N GLU A 110 -4.82 6.59 5.13
CA GLU A 110 -4.63 5.55 6.16
C GLU A 110 -4.61 6.15 7.57
N LEU A 111 -5.70 6.85 7.90
CA LEU A 111 -5.83 7.63 9.14
C LEU A 111 -6.57 6.86 10.24
N GLU A 112 -6.04 6.99 11.45
CA GLU A 112 -6.62 6.49 12.68
C GLU A 112 -6.24 7.41 13.85
N GLY A 113 -7.10 7.50 14.87
CA GLY A 113 -6.84 8.29 16.07
C GLY A 113 -6.72 9.80 15.81
N ASN A 114 -5.82 10.45 16.57
CA ASN A 114 -5.59 11.89 16.48
C ASN A 114 -4.58 12.20 15.36
N THR A 115 -5.01 13.00 14.39
CA THR A 115 -4.22 13.31 13.18
C THR A 115 -4.24 14.83 12.97
N LYS A 116 -3.18 15.39 12.40
CA LYS A 116 -3.03 16.82 12.14
C LYS A 116 -3.99 17.29 11.04
N TYR A 117 -4.15 16.49 9.99
CA TYR A 117 -5.01 16.78 8.85
C TYR A 117 -5.95 15.59 8.57
N PRO A 118 -7.10 15.50 9.28
CA PRO A 118 -8.07 14.43 9.04
C PRO A 118 -8.88 14.66 7.76
N VAL A 119 -9.51 13.60 7.25
CA VAL A 119 -10.47 13.73 6.15
C VAL A 119 -11.78 14.34 6.69
N ILE A 120 -11.93 15.64 6.52
CA ILE A 120 -13.14 16.36 6.96
C ILE A 120 -14.15 16.35 5.81
N GLY A 121 -15.36 15.83 6.03
CA GLY A 121 -16.44 15.84 5.05
C GLY A 121 -17.74 16.42 5.60
N LYS A 122 -18.68 16.79 4.71
CA LYS A 122 -19.98 17.37 5.11
C LYS A 122 -20.91 16.35 5.78
N ASN A 123 -20.83 15.09 5.39
CA ASN A 123 -21.67 14.01 5.90
C ASN A 123 -20.82 12.75 6.13
N PRO A 124 -20.03 12.70 7.23
CA PRO A 124 -19.17 11.57 7.50
C PRO A 124 -19.99 10.34 7.92
N TYR A 125 -19.54 9.15 7.51
CA TYR A 125 -20.15 7.88 7.95
C TYR A 125 -20.14 7.74 9.48
N ARG A 126 -18.99 8.07 10.10
CA ARG A 126 -18.80 8.22 11.54
C ARG A 126 -18.01 9.48 11.82
N LYS A 127 -18.50 10.33 12.74
CA LYS A 127 -17.88 11.64 13.05
C LYS A 127 -16.57 11.50 13.82
N GLU A 128 -16.45 10.42 14.57
CA GLU A 128 -15.29 10.05 15.38
C GLU A 128 -14.12 9.50 14.55
N HIS A 129 -14.33 9.23 13.26
CA HIS A 129 -13.33 8.64 12.39
C HIS A 129 -12.68 9.70 11.48
N THR A 130 -11.36 9.58 11.29
CA THR A 130 -10.53 10.58 10.60
C THR A 130 -10.13 10.18 9.19
N GLY A 131 -10.39 8.95 8.77
CA GLY A 131 -10.11 8.44 7.43
C GLY A 131 -11.21 8.71 6.42
N GLY A 132 -10.92 8.31 5.19
CA GLY A 132 -11.76 8.58 4.03
C GLY A 132 -10.95 8.56 2.74
N THR A 133 -11.50 9.21 1.72
CA THR A 133 -10.87 9.35 0.41
C THR A 133 -10.97 10.78 -0.10
N THR A 134 -9.94 11.20 -0.84
CA THR A 134 -10.00 12.39 -1.69
C THR A 134 -9.99 12.00 -3.15
N THR A 135 -10.61 12.82 -3.98
CA THR A 135 -10.59 12.69 -5.43
C THR A 135 -9.84 13.84 -6.06
N LEU A 136 -8.86 13.51 -6.90
CA LEU A 136 -8.07 14.45 -7.69
C LEU A 136 -8.50 14.34 -9.16
N VAL A 137 -8.73 15.47 -9.80
CA VAL A 137 -8.92 15.53 -11.26
C VAL A 137 -7.63 16.07 -11.86
N VAL A 138 -6.86 15.18 -12.49
CA VAL A 138 -5.58 15.47 -13.11
C VAL A 138 -5.78 15.74 -14.59
N GLY A 139 -5.45 16.94 -15.06
CA GLY A 139 -5.55 17.32 -16.47
C GLY A 139 -4.56 16.55 -17.34
N SER A 140 -4.77 16.62 -18.67
CA SER A 140 -3.86 16.04 -19.66
C SER A 140 -2.45 16.63 -19.61
N ASP A 141 -2.30 17.82 -19.03
CA ASP A 141 -1.02 18.50 -18.77
C ASP A 141 -0.36 18.05 -17.46
N ARG A 142 -0.92 17.03 -16.78
CA ARG A 142 -0.48 16.48 -15.49
C ARG A 142 -0.57 17.48 -14.33
N LYS A 143 -1.46 18.47 -14.40
CA LYS A 143 -1.75 19.39 -13.29
C LYS A 143 -3.10 19.08 -12.64
N ILE A 144 -3.24 19.42 -11.36
CA ILE A 144 -4.51 19.30 -10.65
C ILE A 144 -5.46 20.40 -11.12
N GLN A 145 -6.65 19.98 -11.56
CA GLN A 145 -7.76 20.86 -11.86
C GLN A 145 -8.68 21.02 -10.65
N LYS A 146 -8.90 19.93 -9.90
CA LYS A 146 -9.72 19.88 -8.68
C LYS A 146 -9.18 18.83 -7.74
N GLU A 147 -9.29 19.09 -6.44
CA GLU A 147 -9.01 18.14 -5.38
C GLU A 147 -10.02 18.34 -4.25
N TYR A 148 -10.73 17.29 -3.89
CA TYR A 148 -11.84 17.37 -2.93
C TYR A 148 -12.06 16.05 -2.18
N VAL A 149 -12.71 16.12 -1.03
CA VAL A 149 -13.10 14.92 -0.26
C VAL A 149 -14.26 14.20 -0.95
N SER A 150 -14.08 12.92 -1.27
CA SER A 150 -15.10 12.07 -1.91
C SER A 150 -15.80 11.13 -0.93
N SER A 151 -15.14 10.73 0.16
CA SER A 151 -15.73 9.98 1.26
C SER A 151 -15.04 10.33 2.58
N SER A 152 -15.77 10.30 3.69
CA SER A 152 -15.25 10.67 5.01
C SER A 152 -15.90 9.86 6.13
N GLY A 153 -15.20 9.72 7.25
CA GLY A 153 -15.70 9.01 8.43
C GLY A 153 -15.46 7.50 8.38
N THR A 154 -14.49 7.06 7.59
CA THR A 154 -13.94 5.69 7.63
C THR A 154 -12.62 5.68 8.39
N ILE A 155 -12.04 4.51 8.63
CA ILE A 155 -10.78 4.36 9.36
C ILE A 155 -9.81 3.53 8.54
N CYS A 156 -8.53 3.90 8.57
CA CYS A 156 -7.43 3.10 8.03
C CYS A 156 -7.67 2.60 6.59
N ASN A 157 -7.96 3.54 5.68
CA ASN A 157 -8.11 3.22 4.27
C ASN A 157 -6.72 2.94 3.68
N ALA A 158 -6.43 1.67 3.36
CA ALA A 158 -5.12 1.29 2.83
C ALA A 158 -5.16 1.02 1.32
N MET A 159 -5.80 -0.08 0.91
CA MET A 159 -5.80 -0.54 -0.49
C MET A 159 -6.92 0.07 -1.34
N GLY A 160 -6.68 0.21 -2.64
CA GLY A 160 -7.66 0.60 -3.65
C GLY A 160 -7.65 -0.36 -4.84
N HIS A 161 -8.81 -0.66 -5.42
CA HIS A 161 -8.92 -1.46 -6.64
C HIS A 161 -10.02 -0.89 -7.54
N VAL A 162 -9.89 -1.12 -8.84
CA VAL A 162 -10.90 -0.80 -9.84
C VAL A 162 -11.73 -2.06 -10.10
N VAL A 163 -13.05 -1.90 -10.19
CA VAL A 163 -13.95 -2.96 -10.66
C VAL A 163 -14.58 -2.45 -11.95
N ASP A 164 -14.29 -3.13 -13.07
CA ASP A 164 -14.96 -2.89 -14.33
C ASP A 164 -16.32 -3.63 -14.30
N VAL A 165 -17.40 -2.90 -14.58
CA VAL A 165 -18.79 -3.41 -14.63
C VAL A 165 -19.29 -3.52 -16.07
#